data_AF-A0A5D2LMY2-F1
#
_entry.id   AF-A0A5D2LMY2-F1
#
_cell.length_a   1.000
_cell.length_b   1.000
_cell.length_c   1.000
_cell.angle_alpha   90.00
_cell.angle_beta   90.00
_cell.angle_gamma   90.00
#
_symmetry.space_group_name_H-M   'P 1'
#
loop_
_entity.id
_entity.type
_entity.pdbx_description
1 polymer ?
#
loop_
_entity_poly.entity_id
_entity_poly.type
_entity_poly.pdbx_seq_one_letter_code
_entity_poly.pdbx_strand_id
1 'polypeptide(L)'
;MVVGVWIHWGLSGGLVLWWKEEWLVNVLESGKNIIDTRCVNNESGELYRIFWVYGDFNDIADEFEKEGGRNKERYKMKCFREMIEVSQLYDISFKGQRFTWFGLRDQAWVKERLDRALVNLDWMEACPNTQGFNLPAIGSDHSPMVVFSDFRDKKVKKKFKFEAMWLKYDSINEVVSRCWGRECGDRGFPKLSWKLKKCSEMLKEWSRKNVRNGQRRIQELKLKIEELFWFQRARKDWLMFGDKNTRFFSQSCCST
;
A
#
# COMPACT_ATOMS: atom_id res chain seq x y z
N MET A 1 -3.18 -19.43 -7.79
CA MET A 1 -1.88 -18.80 -8.09
C MET A 1 -1.55 -17.73 -7.03
N VAL A 2 -0.40 -17.80 -6.34
CA VAL A 2 0.06 -16.72 -5.43
C VAL A 2 1.20 -15.98 -6.10
N VAL A 3 0.90 -14.89 -6.80
CA VAL A 3 1.91 -13.95 -7.29
C VAL A 3 1.98 -12.79 -6.31
N GLY A 4 3.16 -12.61 -5.72
CA GLY A 4 3.53 -11.36 -5.08
C GLY A 4 4.39 -10.58 -6.06
N VAL A 5 3.83 -9.55 -6.69
CA VAL A 5 4.65 -8.63 -7.49
C VAL A 5 5.19 -7.57 -6.53
N TRP A 6 6.51 -7.55 -6.33
CA TRP A 6 7.19 -6.49 -5.57
C TRP A 6 7.78 -5.48 -6.55
N ILE A 7 7.35 -4.23 -6.47
CA ILE A 7 7.86 -3.14 -7.30
C ILE A 7 8.49 -2.12 -6.36
N HIS A 8 9.83 -2.08 -6.34
CA HIS A 8 10.59 -1.04 -5.65
C HIS A 8 11.23 -0.12 -6.66
N TRP A 9 11.05 1.18 -6.50
CA TRP A 9 11.75 2.19 -7.30
C TRP A 9 12.86 2.86 -6.49
N GLY A 10 14.10 2.64 -6.93
CA GLY A 10 15.39 3.03 -6.35
C GLY A 10 16.53 2.50 -7.26
N LEU A 11 17.78 2.39 -6.77
CA LEU A 11 18.93 1.91 -7.57
C LEU A 11 18.82 0.46 -8.09
N SER A 12 17.87 -0.34 -7.58
CA SER A 12 17.65 -1.74 -7.99
C SER A 12 16.19 -2.15 -7.74
N GLY A 13 15.32 -1.92 -8.73
CA GLY A 13 13.97 -2.49 -8.79
C GLY A 13 13.90 -3.70 -9.72
N GLY A 14 12.90 -4.57 -9.56
CA GLY A 14 12.68 -5.69 -10.48
C GLY A 14 11.39 -6.45 -10.19
N LEU A 15 10.84 -7.14 -11.20
CA LEU A 15 9.67 -7.98 -11.02
C LEU A 15 10.08 -9.36 -10.50
N VAL A 16 9.29 -9.87 -9.56
CA VAL A 16 9.40 -11.24 -9.09
C VAL A 16 8.03 -11.88 -9.26
N LEU A 17 8.00 -12.99 -10.01
CA LEU A 17 6.83 -13.82 -10.19
C LEU A 17 7.05 -15.11 -9.41
N TRP A 18 6.22 -15.36 -8.40
CA TRP A 18 6.17 -16.63 -7.68
C TRP A 18 4.86 -17.34 -7.99
N TRP A 19 4.89 -18.66 -7.94
CA TRP A 19 3.73 -19.51 -8.12
C TRP A 19 3.81 -20.72 -7.20
N LYS A 20 2.70 -21.43 -7.08
CA LYS A 20 2.66 -22.67 -6.30
C LYS A 20 2.90 -23.87 -7.23
N GLU A 21 3.32 -24.99 -6.66
CA GLU A 21 3.70 -26.20 -7.41
C GLU A 21 2.60 -26.76 -8.31
N GLU A 22 1.32 -26.52 -8.01
CA GLU A 22 0.22 -26.96 -8.86
C GLU A 22 0.12 -26.20 -10.21
N TRP A 23 0.90 -25.13 -10.40
CA TRP A 23 0.95 -24.35 -11.63
C TRP A 23 2.24 -24.59 -12.40
N LEU A 24 2.11 -25.03 -13.66
CA LEU A 24 3.19 -24.98 -14.64
C LEU A 24 3.17 -23.61 -15.31
N VAL A 25 4.23 -22.82 -15.07
CA VAL A 25 4.39 -21.47 -15.61
C VAL A 25 5.50 -21.48 -16.65
N ASN A 26 5.17 -21.13 -17.88
CA ASN A 26 6.13 -20.91 -18.95
C ASN A 26 6.20 -19.42 -19.30
N VAL A 27 7.36 -18.80 -19.10
CA VAL A 27 7.57 -17.39 -19.46
C VAL A 27 7.71 -17.30 -20.97
N LEU A 28 6.80 -16.59 -21.63
CA LEU A 28 6.81 -16.36 -23.07
C LEU A 28 7.69 -15.17 -23.43
N GLU A 29 7.54 -14.08 -22.67
CA GLU A 29 8.32 -12.85 -22.81
C GLU A 29 8.50 -12.20 -21.45
N SER A 30 9.66 -11.60 -21.23
CA SER A 30 9.91 -10.78 -20.05
C SER A 30 10.80 -9.62 -20.41
N GLY A 31 10.47 -8.45 -19.85
CA GLY A 31 11.24 -7.24 -19.98
C GLY A 31 11.25 -6.48 -18.67
N LYS A 32 11.80 -5.27 -18.70
CA LYS A 32 11.90 -4.42 -17.50
C LYS A 32 10.52 -4.18 -16.87
N ASN A 33 9.49 -3.97 -17.67
CA ASN A 33 8.16 -3.51 -17.25
C ASN A 33 7.03 -4.47 -17.66
N ILE A 34 7.37 -5.61 -18.26
CA ILE A 34 6.40 -6.54 -18.87
C ILE A 34 6.76 -7.96 -18.50
N ILE A 35 5.76 -8.78 -18.18
CA ILE A 35 5.87 -10.24 -18.16
C ILE A 35 4.67 -10.86 -18.86
N ASP A 36 4.93 -11.71 -19.85
CA ASP A 36 3.95 -12.57 -20.52
C ASP A 36 4.25 -14.03 -20.16
N THR A 37 3.24 -14.72 -19.64
CA THR A 37 3.37 -16.11 -19.22
C THR A 37 2.20 -16.94 -19.71
N ARG A 38 2.48 -18.21 -20.00
CA ARG A 38 1.46 -19.25 -20.16
C ARG A 38 1.43 -20.09 -18.89
N CYS A 39 0.28 -20.18 -18.26
CA CYS A 39 0.09 -20.89 -17.01
C CYS A 39 -0.90 -22.03 -17.18
N VAL A 40 -0.53 -23.23 -16.78
CA VAL A 40 -1.39 -24.42 -16.79
C VAL A 40 -1.52 -24.93 -15.37
N ASN A 41 -2.75 -25.18 -14.94
CA ASN A 41 -3.01 -25.86 -13.68
C ASN A 41 -2.94 -27.37 -13.87
N ASN A 42 -2.05 -28.05 -13.14
CA ASN A 42 -1.84 -29.49 -13.26
C ASN A 42 -3.03 -30.33 -12.79
N GLU A 43 -3.87 -29.80 -11.90
CA GLU A 43 -5.01 -30.51 -11.31
C GLU A 43 -6.27 -30.31 -12.15
N SER A 44 -6.58 -29.05 -12.51
CA SER A 44 -7.81 -28.73 -13.27
C SER A 44 -7.62 -28.81 -14.79
N GLY A 45 -6.38 -28.75 -15.28
CA GLY A 45 -6.08 -28.61 -16.71
C GLY A 45 -6.40 -27.23 -17.29
N GLU A 46 -6.79 -26.26 -16.45
CA GLU A 46 -7.08 -24.90 -16.88
C GLU A 46 -5.82 -24.21 -17.43
N LEU A 47 -6.00 -23.50 -18.53
CA LEU A 47 -4.95 -22.76 -19.22
C LEU A 47 -5.28 -21.28 -19.18
N TYR A 48 -4.31 -20.47 -18.76
CA TYR A 48 -4.38 -19.02 -18.78
C TYR A 48 -3.15 -18.45 -19.49
N ARG A 49 -3.35 -17.39 -20.27
CA ARG A 49 -2.25 -16.52 -20.71
C ARG A 49 -2.25 -15.28 -19.85
N ILE A 50 -1.27 -15.16 -18.98
CA ILE A 50 -1.19 -14.05 -18.03
C ILE A 50 -0.20 -13.02 -18.56
N PHE A 51 -0.72 -11.82 -18.78
CA PHE A 51 0.06 -10.67 -19.24
C PHE A 51 0.04 -9.55 -18.21
N TRP A 52 1.23 -9.07 -17.87
CA TRP A 52 1.45 -7.98 -16.92
C TRP A 52 2.22 -6.85 -17.58
N VAL A 53 1.75 -5.62 -17.36
CA VAL A 53 2.51 -4.40 -17.62
C VAL A 53 2.53 -3.59 -16.34
N TYR A 54 3.70 -3.11 -15.91
CA TYR A 54 3.79 -2.37 -14.65
C TYR A 54 4.85 -1.28 -14.69
N GLY A 55 4.77 -0.38 -13.71
CA GLY A 55 5.79 0.64 -13.44
C GLY A 55 5.27 2.05 -13.72
N ASP A 56 6.21 2.97 -13.91
CA ASP A 56 5.97 4.38 -14.13
C ASP A 56 5.57 4.66 -15.58
N PHE A 57 4.30 5.06 -15.79
CA PHE A 57 3.77 5.46 -17.08
C PHE A 57 3.94 6.96 -17.35
N ASN A 58 4.37 7.74 -16.35
CA ASN A 58 4.49 9.20 -16.39
C ASN A 58 3.20 9.96 -16.76
N ASP A 59 2.04 9.28 -16.76
CA ASP A 59 0.75 9.87 -17.06
C ASP A 59 -0.38 9.51 -16.09
N ILE A 60 -1.36 10.41 -16.02
CA ILE A 60 -2.55 10.27 -15.19
C ILE A 60 -3.77 10.05 -16.08
N ALA A 61 -4.66 9.17 -15.62
CA ALA A 61 -5.91 8.83 -16.29
C ALA A 61 -7.06 9.75 -15.87
N ASP A 62 -6.95 10.45 -14.74
CA ASP A 62 -7.98 11.33 -14.22
C ASP A 62 -7.40 12.53 -13.44
N GLU A 63 -8.15 13.64 -13.36
CA GLU A 63 -7.76 14.83 -12.59
C GLU A 63 -7.59 14.51 -11.10
N PHE A 64 -8.37 13.58 -10.55
CA PHE A 64 -8.25 13.15 -9.15
C PHE A 64 -6.95 12.37 -8.87
N GLU A 65 -6.19 11.98 -9.88
CA GLU A 65 -4.89 11.34 -9.71
C GLU A 65 -3.74 12.35 -9.56
N LYS A 66 -4.08 13.65 -9.45
CA LYS A 66 -3.13 14.73 -9.23
C LYS A 66 -3.57 15.67 -8.11
N GLU A 67 -2.60 16.18 -7.37
CA GLU A 67 -2.78 17.24 -6.38
C GLU A 67 -1.66 18.26 -6.51
N GLY A 68 -2.01 19.55 -6.55
CA GLY A 68 -1.06 20.66 -6.67
C GLY A 68 -0.48 20.86 -8.08
N GLY A 69 0.20 22.00 -8.25
CA GLY A 69 0.76 22.43 -9.53
C GLY A 69 -0.29 22.72 -10.61
N ARG A 70 0.16 22.81 -11.87
CA ARG A 70 -0.71 23.05 -13.02
C ARG A 70 -1.51 21.80 -13.41
N ASN A 71 -2.78 21.97 -13.77
CA ASN A 71 -3.60 20.88 -14.31
C ASN A 71 -3.01 20.33 -15.63
N LYS A 72 -2.97 19.00 -15.75
CA LYS A 72 -2.61 18.32 -17.00
C LYS A 72 -3.74 18.48 -18.03
N GLU A 73 -3.41 18.42 -19.32
CA GLU A 73 -4.41 18.58 -20.37
C GLU A 73 -5.35 17.37 -20.45
N ARG A 74 -6.66 17.60 -20.41
CA ARG A 74 -7.68 16.53 -20.40
C ARG A 74 -7.59 15.58 -21.58
N TYR A 75 -7.13 16.05 -22.75
CA TYR A 75 -7.00 15.19 -23.92
C TYR A 75 -5.90 14.13 -23.74
N LYS A 76 -4.80 14.43 -23.03
CA LYS A 76 -3.74 13.44 -22.75
C LYS A 76 -4.25 12.34 -21.83
N MET A 77 -5.05 12.70 -20.82
CA MET A 77 -5.71 11.73 -19.95
C MET A 77 -6.65 10.81 -20.74
N LYS A 78 -7.40 11.38 -21.69
CA LYS A 78 -8.27 10.62 -22.60
C LYS A 78 -7.46 9.62 -23.44
N CYS A 79 -6.40 10.07 -24.11
CA CYS A 79 -5.53 9.20 -24.90
C CYS A 79 -4.89 8.10 -24.05
N PHE A 80 -4.48 8.41 -22.81
CA PHE A 80 -3.91 7.42 -21.91
C PHE A 80 -4.93 6.36 -21.49
N ARG A 81 -6.18 6.76 -21.19
CA ARG A 81 -7.28 5.80 -20.93
C ARG A 81 -7.60 4.93 -22.14
N GLU A 82 -7.67 5.54 -23.32
CA GLU A 82 -7.91 4.84 -24.59
C GLU A 82 -6.79 3.84 -24.89
N MET A 83 -5.53 4.17 -24.59
CA MET A 83 -4.39 3.25 -24.74
C MET A 83 -4.56 2.00 -23.85
N ILE A 84 -4.94 2.20 -22.57
CA ILE A 84 -5.18 1.09 -21.64
C ILE A 84 -6.33 0.20 -22.15
N GLU A 85 -7.42 0.83 -22.61
CA GLU A 85 -8.61 0.15 -23.12
C GLU A 85 -8.33 -0.66 -24.39
N VAL A 86 -7.67 -0.05 -25.38
CA VAL A 86 -7.29 -0.72 -26.65
C VAL A 86 -6.33 -1.88 -26.41
N SER A 87 -5.48 -1.77 -25.38
CA SER A 87 -4.57 -2.85 -24.97
C SER A 87 -5.31 -4.02 -24.28
N GLN A 88 -6.62 -3.89 -24.01
CA GLN A 88 -7.43 -4.86 -23.27
C GLN A 88 -6.84 -5.20 -21.89
N LEU A 89 -6.28 -4.18 -21.24
CA LEU A 89 -5.71 -4.30 -19.91
C LEU A 89 -6.57 -3.57 -18.88
N TYR A 90 -6.54 -4.10 -17.67
CA TYR A 90 -7.26 -3.61 -16.51
C TYR A 90 -6.26 -3.08 -15.50
N ASP A 91 -6.48 -1.85 -15.04
CA ASP A 91 -5.70 -1.25 -13.96
C ASP A 91 -6.11 -1.86 -12.61
N ILE A 92 -5.15 -2.47 -11.91
CA ILE A 92 -5.39 -3.06 -10.60
C ILE A 92 -5.75 -1.96 -9.60
N SER A 93 -6.75 -2.19 -8.76
CA SER A 93 -7.08 -1.25 -7.69
C SER A 93 -6.03 -1.27 -6.58
N PHE A 94 -5.68 -0.09 -6.06
CA PHE A 94 -4.68 0.06 -4.99
C PHE A 94 -5.30 0.58 -3.69
N LYS A 95 -4.84 0.02 -2.57
CA LYS A 95 -5.05 0.54 -1.20
C LYS A 95 -3.76 1.19 -0.69
N GLY A 96 -3.87 2.02 0.35
CA GLY A 96 -2.71 2.71 0.94
C GLY A 96 -2.56 4.13 0.40
N GLN A 97 -1.35 4.51 -0.02
CA GLN A 97 -1.11 5.86 -0.52
C GLN A 97 -1.87 6.12 -1.83
N ARG A 98 -2.55 7.27 -1.91
CA ARG A 98 -3.31 7.67 -3.10
C ARG A 98 -2.40 7.99 -4.29
N PHE A 99 -1.24 8.58 -4.02
CA PHE A 99 -0.28 9.02 -5.03
C PHE A 99 0.96 8.15 -4.98
N THR A 100 1.59 7.95 -6.13
CA THR A 100 2.80 7.13 -6.27
C THR A 100 4.03 7.97 -6.50
N TRP A 101 3.90 9.25 -6.87
CA TRP A 101 5.00 10.18 -7.04
C TRP A 101 4.79 11.47 -6.27
N PHE A 102 5.87 12.02 -5.71
CA PHE A 102 5.88 13.24 -4.91
C PHE A 102 7.06 14.12 -5.28
N GLY A 103 6.82 15.36 -5.70
CA GLY A 103 7.92 16.27 -6.01
C GLY A 103 7.52 17.74 -5.98
N LEU A 104 8.55 18.59 -6.01
CA LEU A 104 8.40 20.04 -6.07
C LEU A 104 8.51 20.50 -7.53
N ARG A 105 7.50 21.21 -8.04
CA ARG A 105 7.52 21.84 -9.38
C ARG A 105 7.04 23.27 -9.26
N ASP A 106 7.74 24.20 -9.90
CA ASP A 106 7.39 25.64 -9.93
C ASP A 106 7.06 26.20 -8.52
N GLN A 107 7.89 25.85 -7.53
CA GLN A 107 7.72 26.22 -6.12
C GLN A 107 6.46 25.68 -5.41
N ALA A 108 5.70 24.79 -6.06
CA ALA A 108 4.55 24.12 -5.49
C ALA A 108 4.80 22.62 -5.32
N TRP A 109 4.25 22.06 -4.23
CA TRP A 109 4.22 20.62 -4.05
C TRP A 109 3.22 19.99 -5.01
N VAL A 110 3.68 18.94 -5.68
CA VAL A 110 2.90 18.18 -6.64
C VAL A 110 2.93 16.70 -6.27
N LYS A 111 1.76 16.07 -6.30
CA LYS A 111 1.59 14.64 -6.07
C LYS A 111 0.84 14.06 -7.27
N GLU A 112 1.31 12.94 -7.81
CA GLU A 112 0.71 12.29 -8.97
C GLU A 112 0.65 10.77 -8.76
N ARG A 113 -0.34 10.09 -9.35
CA ARG A 113 -0.36 8.63 -9.49
C ARG A 113 0.19 8.28 -10.88
N LEU A 114 1.49 8.02 -10.96
CA LEU A 114 2.20 7.74 -12.21
C LEU A 114 2.46 6.23 -12.40
N ASP A 115 2.54 5.49 -11.30
CA ASP A 115 2.87 4.07 -11.31
C ASP A 115 1.59 3.22 -11.32
N ARG A 116 1.56 2.21 -12.19
CA ARG A 116 0.41 1.28 -12.33
C ARG A 116 0.86 -0.16 -12.46
N ALA A 117 -0.08 -1.06 -12.21
CA ALA A 117 0.01 -2.45 -12.64
C ALA A 117 -1.25 -2.79 -13.44
N LEU A 118 -1.05 -3.12 -14.70
CA LEU A 118 -2.07 -3.44 -15.68
C LEU A 118 -2.01 -4.94 -16.00
N VAL A 119 -3.18 -5.57 -16.06
CA VAL A 119 -3.32 -7.02 -16.26
C VAL A 119 -4.41 -7.33 -17.27
N ASN A 120 -4.28 -8.44 -17.99
CA ASN A 120 -5.32 -8.88 -18.92
C ASN A 120 -6.48 -9.61 -18.21
N LEU A 121 -7.52 -9.96 -18.97
CA LEU A 121 -8.73 -10.61 -18.45
C LEU A 121 -8.44 -11.97 -17.80
N ASP A 122 -7.61 -12.81 -18.41
CA ASP A 122 -7.22 -14.13 -17.87
C ASP A 122 -6.67 -14.04 -16.45
N TRP A 123 -5.90 -12.99 -16.15
CA TRP A 123 -5.42 -12.75 -14.78
C TRP A 123 -6.58 -12.49 -13.81
N MET A 124 -7.52 -11.63 -14.21
CA MET A 124 -8.66 -11.26 -13.38
C MET A 124 -9.56 -12.46 -13.09
N GLU A 125 -9.70 -13.37 -14.06
CA GLU A 125 -10.43 -14.62 -13.90
C GLU A 125 -9.68 -15.62 -13.00
N ALA A 126 -8.38 -15.78 -13.20
CA ALA A 126 -7.54 -16.69 -12.40
C ALA A 126 -7.34 -16.20 -10.95
N CYS A 127 -7.37 -14.89 -10.72
CA CYS A 127 -7.07 -14.24 -9.44
C CYS A 127 -8.07 -13.13 -9.09
N PRO A 128 -9.35 -13.47 -8.84
CA PRO A 128 -10.40 -12.49 -8.59
C PRO A 128 -10.21 -11.69 -7.29
N ASN A 129 -9.43 -12.21 -6.34
CA ASN A 129 -9.10 -11.54 -5.08
C ASN A 129 -7.82 -10.69 -5.17
N THR A 130 -7.42 -10.27 -6.37
CA THR A 130 -6.23 -9.45 -6.55
C THR A 130 -6.39 -8.09 -5.85
N GLN A 131 -5.36 -7.68 -5.11
CA GLN A 131 -5.31 -6.37 -4.46
C GLN A 131 -3.92 -5.77 -4.54
N GLY A 132 -3.83 -4.56 -5.10
CA GLY A 132 -2.64 -3.72 -5.04
C GLY A 132 -2.56 -2.90 -3.75
N PHE A 133 -1.33 -2.59 -3.31
CA PHE A 133 -1.02 -1.68 -2.21
C PHE A 133 0.10 -0.71 -2.61
N ASN A 134 -0.14 0.57 -2.42
CA ASN A 134 0.88 1.61 -2.50
C ASN A 134 1.45 1.83 -1.09
N LEU A 135 2.74 1.53 -0.93
CA LEU A 135 3.45 1.66 0.34
C LEU A 135 4.02 3.08 0.49
N PRO A 136 4.29 3.54 1.73
CA PRO A 136 4.93 4.83 1.92
C PRO A 136 6.25 4.94 1.17
N ALA A 137 6.42 6.05 0.45
CA ALA A 137 7.65 6.42 -0.23
C ALA A 137 8.74 6.80 0.80
N ILE A 138 9.56 5.83 1.21
CA ILE A 138 10.68 6.05 2.15
C ILE A 138 11.97 6.08 1.34
N GLY A 139 12.61 7.26 1.27
CA GLY A 139 13.91 7.41 0.61
C GLY A 139 13.87 7.59 -0.92
N SER A 140 12.71 7.40 -1.56
CA SER A 140 12.46 7.65 -3.00
C SER A 140 11.29 8.60 -3.17
N ASP A 141 11.28 9.43 -4.22
CA ASP A 141 10.12 10.23 -4.64
C ASP A 141 8.98 9.39 -5.22
N HIS A 142 9.22 8.10 -5.45
CA HIS A 142 8.20 7.11 -5.78
C HIS A 142 7.81 6.22 -4.58
N SER A 143 6.51 5.92 -4.48
CA SER A 143 5.93 4.92 -3.57
C SER A 143 6.12 3.51 -4.16
N PRO A 144 6.70 2.57 -3.40
CA PRO A 144 6.72 1.17 -3.81
C PRO A 144 5.31 0.60 -3.95
N MET A 145 5.12 -0.29 -4.92
CA MET A 145 3.85 -0.96 -5.17
C MET A 145 3.98 -2.46 -4.91
N VAL A 146 2.99 -3.04 -4.26
CA VAL A 146 2.88 -4.48 -4.04
C VAL A 146 1.54 -4.97 -4.51
N VAL A 147 1.51 -6.06 -5.28
CA VAL A 147 0.26 -6.73 -5.65
C VAL A 147 0.22 -8.13 -5.05
N PHE A 148 -0.89 -8.44 -4.40
CA PHE A 148 -1.23 -9.79 -3.94
C PHE A 148 -2.32 -10.36 -4.84
N SER A 149 -2.11 -11.57 -5.36
CA SER A 149 -3.09 -12.23 -6.23
C SER A 149 -4.27 -12.88 -5.50
N ASP A 150 -4.12 -13.23 -4.21
CA ASP A 150 -5.21 -13.70 -3.35
C ASP A 150 -5.17 -12.94 -2.02
N PHE A 151 -5.65 -11.70 -2.05
CA PHE A 151 -5.78 -10.90 -0.85
C PHE A 151 -7.09 -11.21 -0.14
N ARG A 152 -6.97 -11.88 1.01
CA ARG A 152 -8.10 -12.07 1.93
C ARG A 152 -7.86 -11.21 3.15
N ASP A 153 -8.76 -10.27 3.41
CA ASP A 153 -8.81 -9.54 4.68
C ASP A 153 -9.02 -10.56 5.81
N LYS A 154 -7.92 -11.08 6.35
CA LYS A 154 -7.98 -11.93 7.53
C LYS A 154 -8.45 -11.03 8.65
N LYS A 155 -9.75 -11.09 8.97
CA LYS A 155 -10.30 -10.66 10.25
C LYS A 155 -9.74 -11.58 11.33
N VAL A 156 -8.45 -11.47 11.59
CA VAL A 156 -7.81 -12.15 12.70
C VAL A 156 -8.47 -11.61 13.95
N LYS A 157 -9.10 -12.48 14.74
CA LYS A 157 -9.55 -12.11 16.08
C LYS A 157 -8.32 -11.57 16.82
N LYS A 158 -8.26 -10.24 16.99
CA LYS A 158 -7.15 -9.61 17.69
C LYS A 158 -7.10 -10.22 19.09
N LYS A 159 -6.02 -10.95 19.37
CA LYS A 159 -5.71 -11.38 20.74
C LYS A 159 -5.58 -10.12 21.58
N PHE A 160 -6.06 -10.17 22.81
CA PHE A 160 -5.84 -9.06 23.73
C PHE A 160 -4.34 -8.86 23.90
N LYS A 161 -3.92 -7.60 23.79
CA LYS A 161 -2.59 -7.16 24.18
C LYS A 161 -2.78 -5.96 25.10
N PHE A 162 -2.08 -5.97 26.21
CA PHE A 162 -1.97 -4.79 27.06
C PHE A 162 -1.06 -3.79 26.34
N GLU A 163 -1.49 -2.54 26.21
CA GLU A 163 -0.65 -1.50 25.62
C GLU A 163 0.03 -0.71 26.73
N ALA A 164 1.36 -0.60 26.68
CA ALA A 164 2.15 0.09 27.71
C ALA A 164 1.69 1.55 27.92
N MET A 165 1.14 2.19 26.89
CA MET A 165 0.59 3.55 26.98
C MET A 165 -0.56 3.67 27.99
N TRP A 166 -1.28 2.59 28.32
CA TRP A 166 -2.36 2.63 29.28
C TRP A 166 -1.86 2.97 30.69
N LEU A 167 -0.59 2.69 31.02
CA LEU A 167 0.04 3.05 32.30
C LEU A 167 0.13 4.57 32.53
N LYS A 168 -0.08 5.38 31.48
CA LYS A 168 -0.13 6.85 31.60
C LYS A 168 -1.48 7.38 32.09
N TYR A 169 -2.48 6.51 32.26
CA TYR A 169 -3.80 6.89 32.74
C TYR A 169 -3.98 6.41 34.18
N ASP A 170 -4.19 7.34 35.11
CA ASP A 170 -4.33 7.00 36.53
C ASP A 170 -5.49 6.03 36.80
N SER A 171 -6.57 6.14 36.02
CA SER A 171 -7.75 5.27 36.09
C SER A 171 -7.49 3.79 35.74
N ILE A 172 -6.34 3.44 35.16
CA ILE A 172 -6.03 2.04 34.83
C ILE A 172 -5.90 1.17 36.08
N ASN A 173 -5.30 1.74 37.15
CA ASN A 173 -5.05 1.02 38.39
C ASN A 173 -6.38 0.63 39.05
N GLU A 174 -7.37 1.52 39.00
CA GLU A 174 -8.71 1.26 39.52
C GLU A 174 -9.38 0.09 38.80
N VAL A 175 -9.23 0.00 37.47
CA VAL A 175 -9.80 -1.10 36.67
C VAL A 175 -9.19 -2.45 37.05
N VAL A 176 -7.86 -2.49 37.21
CA VAL A 176 -7.14 -3.71 37.60
C VAL A 176 -7.50 -4.12 39.03
N SER A 177 -7.44 -3.19 39.98
CA SER A 177 -7.79 -3.42 41.38
C SER A 177 -9.24 -3.89 41.54
N ARG A 178 -10.19 -3.25 40.85
CA ARG A 178 -11.60 -3.66 40.84
C ARG A 178 -11.80 -5.05 40.26
N CYS A 179 -11.04 -5.44 39.24
CA CYS A 179 -11.13 -6.79 38.70
C CYS A 179 -10.54 -7.82 39.69
N TRP A 180 -9.42 -7.50 40.34
CA TRP A 180 -8.71 -8.45 41.19
C TRP A 180 -9.39 -8.67 42.54
N GLY A 181 -10.10 -7.66 43.04
CA GLY A 181 -10.91 -7.74 44.25
C GLY A 181 -12.26 -8.46 44.08
N ARG A 182 -12.65 -8.88 42.88
CA ARG A 182 -13.87 -9.69 42.69
C ARG A 182 -13.63 -11.13 43.15
N GLU A 183 -14.51 -11.61 44.01
CA GLU A 183 -14.59 -13.02 44.36
C GLU A 183 -15.06 -13.83 43.14
N CYS A 184 -14.39 -14.96 42.91
CA CYS A 184 -14.79 -15.94 41.91
C CYS A 184 -15.66 -16.97 42.62
N GLY A 185 -16.90 -17.16 42.16
CA GLY A 185 -17.86 -18.06 42.78
C GLY A 185 -17.31 -19.48 43.04
N ASP A 186 -17.79 -20.05 44.15
CA ASP A 186 -17.34 -21.25 44.84
C ASP A 186 -16.63 -22.32 43.99
N ARG A 187 -15.31 -22.41 44.20
CA ARG A 187 -14.53 -23.65 44.42
C ARG A 187 -13.05 -23.29 44.57
N GLY A 188 -12.69 -22.83 45.77
CA GLY A 188 -11.35 -22.96 46.37
C GLY A 188 -10.21 -22.09 45.86
N PHE A 189 -10.15 -21.71 44.57
CA PHE A 189 -9.12 -20.79 44.06
C PHE A 189 -9.67 -20.05 42.83
N PRO A 190 -9.48 -18.73 42.71
CA PRO A 190 -9.72 -18.07 41.44
C PRO A 190 -8.76 -18.68 40.42
N LYS A 191 -9.29 -19.42 39.44
CA LYS A 191 -8.49 -19.84 38.29
C LYS A 191 -7.88 -18.57 37.71
N LEU A 192 -6.55 -18.41 37.81
CA LEU A 192 -5.81 -17.25 37.30
C LEU A 192 -6.27 -16.88 35.88
N SER A 193 -6.58 -17.88 35.07
CA SER A 193 -7.17 -17.75 33.73
C SER A 193 -8.50 -16.98 33.69
N TRP A 194 -9.40 -17.18 34.67
CA TRP A 194 -10.64 -16.42 34.77
C TRP A 194 -10.36 -14.96 35.10
N LYS A 195 -9.51 -14.69 36.10
CA LYS A 195 -9.14 -13.31 36.48
C LYS A 195 -8.48 -12.60 35.29
N LEU A 196 -7.47 -13.21 34.66
CA LEU A 196 -6.82 -12.66 33.46
C LEU A 196 -7.82 -12.38 32.33
N LYS A 197 -8.75 -13.31 32.06
CA LYS A 197 -9.80 -13.11 31.05
C LYS A 197 -10.71 -11.94 31.41
N LYS A 198 -11.15 -11.86 32.67
CA LYS A 198 -12.07 -10.81 33.12
C LYS A 198 -11.42 -9.42 33.10
N CYS A 199 -10.16 -9.31 33.53
CA CYS A 199 -9.42 -8.05 33.45
C CYS A 199 -9.13 -7.67 32.01
N SER A 200 -8.81 -8.64 31.14
CA SER A 200 -8.70 -8.40 29.71
C SER A 200 -10.00 -7.81 29.10
N GLU A 201 -11.17 -8.30 29.50
CA GLU A 201 -12.47 -7.74 29.08
C GLU A 201 -12.70 -6.33 29.63
N MET A 202 -12.47 -6.12 30.93
CA MET A 202 -12.65 -4.81 31.58
C MET A 202 -11.70 -3.75 31.02
N LEU A 203 -10.43 -4.10 30.79
CA LEU A 203 -9.44 -3.21 30.17
C LEU A 203 -9.79 -2.91 28.72
N LYS A 204 -10.33 -3.86 27.95
CA LYS A 204 -10.82 -3.58 26.58
C LYS A 204 -11.97 -2.57 26.59
N GLU A 205 -12.92 -2.73 27.51
CA GLU A 205 -14.05 -1.82 27.61
C GLU A 205 -13.60 -0.42 28.06
N TRP A 206 -12.75 -0.36 29.08
CA TRP A 206 -12.13 0.88 29.54
C TRP A 206 -11.33 1.55 28.42
N SER A 207 -10.52 0.80 27.67
CA SER A 207 -9.72 1.30 26.55
C SER A 207 -10.61 1.89 25.45
N ARG A 208 -11.72 1.23 25.08
CA ARG A 208 -12.66 1.79 24.09
C ARG A 208 -13.28 3.13 24.52
N LYS A 209 -13.50 3.32 25.83
CA LYS A 209 -14.10 4.53 26.39
C LYS A 209 -13.08 5.67 26.56
N ASN A 210 -11.89 5.34 27.08
CA ASN A 210 -10.89 6.32 27.54
C ASN A 210 -9.71 6.50 26.57
N VAL A 211 -9.37 5.45 25.81
CA VAL A 211 -8.34 5.47 24.77
C VAL A 211 -9.01 5.68 23.42
N ARG A 212 -9.70 6.82 23.28
CA ARG A 212 -10.22 7.24 21.97
C ARG A 212 -9.05 7.71 21.10
N ASN A 213 -9.12 7.42 19.81
CA ASN A 213 -8.24 7.96 18.78
C ASN A 213 -6.77 7.54 18.83
N GLY A 214 -6.33 6.53 19.60
CA GLY A 214 -4.92 6.08 19.55
C GLY A 214 -4.47 5.68 18.14
N GLN A 215 -5.24 4.83 17.46
CA GLN A 215 -4.98 4.42 16.07
C GLN A 215 -5.12 5.58 15.08
N ARG A 216 -6.16 6.41 15.24
CA ARG A 216 -6.38 7.60 14.40
C ARG A 216 -5.22 8.58 14.55
N ARG A 217 -4.75 8.80 15.77
CA ARG A 217 -3.62 9.68 16.10
C ARG A 217 -2.30 9.12 15.56
N ILE A 218 -2.09 7.81 15.65
CA ILE A 218 -0.94 7.15 15.00
C ILE A 218 -0.98 7.42 13.49
N GLN A 219 -2.14 7.28 12.86
CA GLN A 219 -2.29 7.50 11.43
C GLN A 219 -2.09 8.98 11.04
N GLU A 220 -2.67 9.91 11.80
CA GLU A 220 -2.44 11.36 11.66
C GLU A 220 -0.96 11.71 11.85
N LEU A 221 -0.30 11.14 12.85
CA LEU A 221 1.13 11.38 13.11
C LEU A 221 2.01 10.79 12.01
N LYS A 222 1.67 9.61 11.48
CA LYS A 222 2.37 9.04 10.31
C LYS A 222 2.27 9.95 9.10
N LEU A 223 1.06 10.41 8.77
CA LEU A 223 0.84 11.36 7.67
C LEU A 223 1.61 12.66 7.90
N LYS A 224 1.65 13.18 9.13
CA LYS A 224 2.40 14.40 9.47
C LYS A 224 3.92 14.19 9.40
N ILE A 225 4.41 13.04 9.84
CA ILE A 225 5.83 12.68 9.70
C ILE A 225 6.20 12.61 8.21
N GLU A 226 5.36 11.98 7.39
CA GLU A 226 5.55 11.92 5.94
C GLU A 226 5.57 13.33 5.31
N GLU A 227 4.60 14.18 5.65
CA GLU A 227 4.54 15.57 5.17
C GLU A 227 5.80 16.36 5.56
N LEU A 228 6.24 16.26 6.82
CA LEU A 228 7.45 16.93 7.30
C LEU A 228 8.72 16.38 6.66
N PHE A 229 8.81 15.06 6.46
CA PHE A 229 9.92 14.42 5.77
C PHE A 229 10.06 14.98 4.34
N TRP A 230 8.94 15.07 3.62
CA TRP A 230 8.92 15.64 2.27
C TRP A 230 9.31 17.13 2.28
N PHE A 231 8.75 17.92 3.19
CA PHE A 231 9.10 19.33 3.35
C PHE A 231 10.60 19.55 3.58
N GLN A 232 11.21 18.77 4.47
CA GLN A 232 12.64 18.86 4.76
C GLN A 232 13.51 18.45 3.56
N ARG A 233 13.13 17.37 2.86
CA ARG A 233 13.86 16.89 1.69
C ARG A 233 13.87 17.92 0.57
N ALA A 234 12.73 18.51 0.22
CA ALA A 234 12.70 19.57 -0.78
C ALA A 234 13.53 20.78 -0.40
N ARG A 235 13.54 21.18 0.88
CA ARG A 235 14.37 22.29 1.34
C ARG A 235 15.87 21.98 1.19
N LYS A 236 16.27 20.75 1.49
CA LYS A 236 17.65 20.28 1.29
C LYS A 236 18.00 20.24 -0.20
N ASP A 237 17.12 19.69 -1.04
CA ASP A 237 17.34 19.61 -2.49
C ASP A 237 17.38 21.01 -3.12
N TRP A 238 16.57 21.96 -2.64
CA TRP A 238 16.63 23.35 -3.05
C TRP A 238 17.95 24.02 -2.65
N LEU A 239 18.44 23.80 -1.42
CA LEU A 239 19.75 24.29 -1.00
C LEU A 239 20.91 23.70 -1.83
N MET A 240 20.77 22.46 -2.31
CA MET A 240 21.80 21.75 -3.06
C MET A 240 21.77 22.05 -4.57
N PHE A 241 20.58 22.22 -5.16
CA PHE A 241 20.36 22.25 -6.61
C PHE A 241 19.65 23.51 -7.10
N GLY A 242 19.43 24.49 -6.24
CA GLY A 242 18.53 25.66 -6.38
C GLY A 242 18.69 26.58 -7.60
N ASP A 243 19.51 26.23 -8.59
CA ASP A 243 19.59 26.89 -9.88
C ASP A 243 20.01 25.99 -11.07
N LYS A 244 20.24 24.68 -10.86
CA LYS A 244 20.95 23.85 -11.87
C LYS A 244 20.08 22.97 -12.76
N ASN A 245 18.75 23.02 -12.70
CA ASN A 245 17.97 21.97 -13.39
C ASN A 245 16.62 22.36 -14.00
N THR A 246 16.56 23.44 -14.79
CA THR A 246 15.40 23.75 -15.65
C THR A 246 15.59 23.40 -17.14
N ARG A 247 16.79 22.98 -17.58
CA ARG A 247 17.07 22.66 -19.00
C ARG A 247 17.20 21.17 -19.34
N PHE A 248 17.43 20.28 -18.38
CA PHE A 248 17.74 18.87 -18.71
C PHE A 248 16.49 18.04 -19.06
N PHE A 249 15.30 18.41 -18.60
CA PHE A 249 14.06 17.66 -18.87
C PHE A 249 13.25 18.16 -20.07
N SER A 250 13.64 19.28 -20.69
CA SER A 250 12.95 19.87 -21.84
C SER A 250 13.60 19.55 -23.20
N GLN A 251 14.67 18.73 -23.25
CA GLN A 251 15.36 18.39 -24.50
C GLN A 251 15.03 17.01 -25.09
N SER A 252 14.40 16.09 -24.34
CA SER A 252 14.08 14.75 -24.86
C SER A 252 12.74 14.62 -25.60
N CYS A 253 11.99 15.73 -25.79
CA CYS A 253 10.75 15.73 -26.59
C CYS A 253 10.87 16.51 -27.92
N CYS A 254 12.04 17.02 -28.26
CA CYS A 254 12.31 17.65 -29.55
C CYS A 254 13.73 17.31 -30.01
N SER A 255 13.97 16.06 -30.42
CA SER A 255 15.12 15.67 -31.26
C SER A 255 14.81 14.34 -31.95
N THR A 256 14.29 14.47 -33.19
CA THR A 256 14.22 13.48 -34.29
C THR A 256 13.65 12.09 -34.04
#